data_AF-A0A1X9N7T4-F1
#
_entry.id   AF-A0A1X9N7T4-F1
#
_cell.length_a   1.000
_cell.length_b   1.000
_cell.length_c   1.000
_cell.angle_alpha   90.00
_cell.angle_beta   90.00
_cell.angle_gamma   90.00
#
_symmetry.space_group_name_H-M   'P 1'
#
loop_
_entity.id
_entity.type
_entity.pdbx_description
1 polymer ?
#
loop_
_entity_poly.entity_id
_entity_poly.type
_entity_poly.pdbx_seq_one_letter_code
_entity_poly.pdbx_strand_id
1 'polypeptide(L)'
;MIIAVIIYCVINGAFLMDLLLTIHRRCYQNICQRVIVYCALLLMPAMAVADIYQCVDSHGRPSFSHTPCAVESVTGDSAAHVLWRDMQVLVNTGKDNAVSQGADMQSIIDCKNREQAFAKTLDAIDQRLAQLSSVEHKYLFAAQKSLRQCGACGSSAMTHCKRADKSLEKEMIALMPQLKASSR
;
A
#
# COMPACT_ATOMS: atom_id res chain seq x y z
N MET A 1 33.30 20.59 -76.29
CA MET A 1 33.00 20.86 -74.86
C MET A 1 31.54 20.61 -74.45
N ILE A 2 30.54 20.69 -75.34
CA ILE A 2 29.12 20.53 -74.97
C ILE A 2 28.74 19.07 -74.60
N ILE A 3 29.36 18.07 -75.24
CA ILE A 3 29.05 16.64 -74.99
C ILE A 3 29.45 16.18 -73.58
N ALA A 4 30.55 16.73 -73.02
CA ALA A 4 31.02 16.35 -71.68
C ALA A 4 30.09 16.84 -70.56
N VAL A 5 29.41 17.98 -70.75
CA VAL A 5 28.50 18.56 -69.75
C VAL A 5 27.17 17.78 -69.71
N ILE A 6 26.68 17.32 -70.86
CA ILE A 6 25.45 16.52 -70.94
C ILE A 6 25.63 15.15 -70.28
N ILE A 7 26.78 14.49 -70.48
CA ILE A 7 27.09 13.20 -69.84
C ILE A 7 27.19 13.35 -68.32
N TYR A 8 27.79 14.44 -67.81
CA TYR A 8 27.90 14.69 -66.37
C TYR A 8 26.52 14.95 -65.70
N CYS A 9 25.59 15.59 -66.42
CA CYS A 9 24.22 15.82 -65.93
C CYS A 9 23.38 14.54 -65.90
N VAL A 10 23.49 13.68 -66.93
CA VAL A 10 22.71 12.42 -66.99
C VAL A 10 23.18 11.41 -65.96
N ILE A 11 24.50 11.30 -65.73
CA ILE A 11 25.07 10.37 -64.75
C ILE A 11 24.73 10.80 -63.31
N ASN A 12 24.77 12.10 -62.99
CA ASN A 12 24.40 12.59 -61.65
C ASN A 12 22.88 12.56 -61.38
N GLY A 13 22.04 12.69 -62.41
CA GLY A 13 20.57 12.61 -62.27
C GLY A 13 20.06 11.18 -62.02
N ALA A 14 20.63 10.18 -62.70
CA ALA A 14 20.24 8.78 -62.53
C ALA A 14 20.63 8.24 -61.13
N PHE A 15 21.81 8.62 -60.63
CA PHE A 15 22.30 8.20 -59.31
C PHE A 15 21.44 8.76 -58.16
N LEU A 16 20.88 9.95 -58.32
CA LEU A 16 20.04 10.59 -57.30
C LEU A 16 18.65 9.92 -57.19
N MET A 17 18.09 9.50 -58.32
CA MET A 17 16.78 8.82 -58.38
C MET A 17 16.83 7.40 -57.81
N ASP A 18 17.88 6.63 -58.11
CA ASP A 18 18.06 5.29 -57.54
C ASP A 18 18.33 5.32 -56.03
N LEU A 19 19.03 6.36 -55.54
CA LEU A 19 19.27 6.55 -54.11
C LEU A 19 17.96 6.89 -53.37
N LEU A 20 17.12 7.75 -53.94
CA LEU A 20 15.81 8.12 -53.37
C LEU A 20 14.85 6.92 -53.33
N LEU A 21 14.80 6.11 -54.39
CA LEU A 21 13.97 4.90 -54.42
C LEU A 21 14.46 3.85 -53.41
N THR A 22 15.78 3.71 -53.23
CA THR A 22 16.36 2.77 -52.26
C THR A 22 16.12 3.21 -50.82
N ILE A 23 16.19 4.52 -50.53
CA ILE A 23 15.88 5.08 -49.20
C ILE A 23 14.39 4.91 -48.89
N HIS A 24 13.49 5.16 -49.84
CA HIS A 24 12.05 4.99 -49.65
C HIS A 24 11.68 3.52 -49.36
N ARG A 25 12.31 2.57 -50.06
CA ARG A 25 12.10 1.13 -49.86
C ARG A 25 12.63 0.65 -48.49
N ARG A 26 13.80 1.13 -48.06
CA ARG A 26 14.34 0.84 -46.71
C ARG A 26 13.55 1.50 -45.59
N CYS A 27 12.98 2.68 -45.82
CA CYS A 27 12.15 3.38 -44.84
C CYS A 27 10.83 2.62 -44.62
N TYR A 28 10.17 2.20 -45.71
CA TYR A 28 8.94 1.42 -45.64
C TYR A 28 9.12 0.07 -44.92
N GLN A 29 10.22 -0.64 -45.18
CA GLN A 29 10.50 -1.94 -44.58
C GLN A 29 10.80 -1.84 -43.06
N ASN A 30 11.51 -0.81 -42.62
CA ASN A 30 11.79 -0.59 -41.20
C ASN A 30 10.57 -0.08 -40.41
N ILE A 31 9.71 0.72 -41.03
CA ILE A 31 8.47 1.22 -40.41
C ILE A 31 7.48 0.06 -40.25
N CYS A 32 7.27 -0.77 -41.28
CA CYS A 32 6.39 -1.94 -41.17
C CYS A 32 6.86 -2.94 -40.11
N GLN A 33 8.18 -3.22 -40.03
CA GLN A 33 8.71 -4.16 -39.04
C GLN A 33 8.57 -3.64 -37.60
N ARG A 34 8.73 -2.32 -37.38
CA ARG A 34 8.49 -1.71 -36.07
C ARG A 34 7.00 -1.70 -35.71
N VAL A 35 6.11 -1.46 -36.67
CA VAL A 35 4.66 -1.48 -36.44
C VAL A 35 4.15 -2.89 -36.11
N ILE A 36 4.67 -3.94 -36.76
CA ILE A 36 4.29 -5.33 -36.44
C ILE A 36 4.78 -5.74 -35.05
N VAL A 37 5.98 -5.35 -34.64
CA VAL A 37 6.48 -5.61 -33.28
C VAL A 37 5.65 -4.85 -32.23
N TYR A 38 5.29 -3.59 -32.49
CA TYR A 38 4.42 -2.82 -31.60
C TYR A 38 3.00 -3.39 -31.50
N CYS A 39 2.41 -3.85 -32.61
CA CYS A 39 1.11 -4.53 -32.61
C CYS A 39 1.17 -5.88 -31.86
N ALA A 40 2.26 -6.65 -31.99
CA ALA A 40 2.43 -7.91 -31.26
C ALA A 40 2.62 -7.69 -29.76
N LEU A 41 3.28 -6.59 -29.35
CA LEU A 41 3.44 -6.22 -27.93
C LEU A 41 2.13 -5.71 -27.31
N LEU A 42 1.29 -5.01 -28.09
CA LEU A 42 -0.03 -4.53 -27.65
C LEU A 42 -1.09 -5.64 -27.53
N LEU A 43 -0.84 -6.82 -28.12
CA LEU A 43 -1.74 -7.97 -28.11
C LEU A 43 -1.46 -8.99 -27.00
N MET A 44 -0.52 -8.75 -26.09
CA MET A 44 -0.42 -9.56 -24.88
C MET A 44 -1.62 -9.23 -23.99
N PRO A 45 -2.61 -10.13 -23.82
CA PRO A 45 -3.65 -9.91 -22.86
C PRO A 45 -2.99 -9.85 -21.49
N ALA A 46 -3.29 -8.80 -20.73
CA ALA A 46 -3.00 -8.75 -19.31
C ALA A 46 -3.60 -10.01 -18.69
N MET A 47 -2.76 -11.00 -18.42
CA MET A 47 -3.15 -12.15 -17.61
C MET A 47 -3.41 -11.57 -16.23
N ALA A 48 -4.66 -11.21 -15.96
CA ALA A 48 -5.12 -10.87 -14.64
C ALA A 48 -4.86 -12.10 -13.78
N VAL A 49 -3.77 -12.04 -13.02
CA VAL A 49 -3.52 -12.98 -11.93
C VAL A 49 -4.72 -12.79 -11.02
N ALA A 50 -5.65 -13.74 -11.03
CA ALA A 50 -6.75 -13.74 -10.09
C ALA A 50 -6.11 -13.87 -8.72
N ASP A 51 -6.02 -12.76 -7.97
CA ASP A 51 -5.52 -12.77 -6.60
C ASP A 51 -6.38 -13.76 -5.81
N ILE A 52 -5.77 -14.87 -5.38
CA ILE A 52 -6.43 -15.85 -4.52
C ILE A 52 -6.22 -15.37 -3.08
N TYR A 53 -7.28 -14.89 -2.47
CA TYR A 53 -7.28 -14.42 -1.09
C TYR A 53 -7.50 -15.59 -0.14
N GLN A 54 -6.65 -15.73 0.86
CA GLN A 54 -6.84 -16.69 1.94
C GLN A 54 -7.74 -16.07 3.02
N CYS A 55 -8.98 -16.54 3.08
CA CYS A 55 -10.01 -16.14 4.02
C CYS A 55 -10.15 -17.19 5.13
N VAL A 56 -10.85 -16.82 6.20
CA VAL A 56 -11.23 -17.76 7.26
C VAL A 56 -12.75 -17.88 7.24
N ASP A 57 -13.27 -19.10 7.11
CA ASP A 57 -14.72 -19.34 7.11
C ASP A 57 -15.31 -19.21 8.53
N SER A 58 -16.66 -19.27 8.64
CA SER A 58 -17.37 -19.25 9.92
C SER A 58 -17.02 -20.41 10.87
N HIS A 59 -16.27 -21.39 10.38
CA HIS A 59 -15.77 -22.54 11.11
C HIS A 59 -14.25 -22.47 11.37
N GLY A 60 -13.59 -21.34 11.06
CA GLY A 60 -12.16 -21.12 11.36
C GLY A 60 -11.21 -21.80 10.40
N ARG A 61 -11.74 -22.35 9.30
CA ARG A 61 -10.95 -23.06 8.31
C ARG A 61 -10.48 -22.07 7.26
N PRO A 62 -9.23 -22.21 6.79
CA PRO A 62 -8.74 -21.41 5.68
C PRO A 62 -9.54 -21.77 4.42
N SER A 63 -10.19 -20.78 3.83
CA SER A 63 -10.92 -20.86 2.57
C SER A 63 -10.26 -19.93 1.56
N PHE A 64 -10.04 -20.40 0.35
CA PHE A 64 -9.41 -19.61 -0.71
C PHE A 64 -10.49 -19.04 -1.62
N SER A 65 -10.58 -17.73 -1.70
CA SER A 65 -11.58 -17.03 -2.52
C SER A 65 -10.91 -16.21 -3.62
N HIS A 66 -11.55 -16.19 -4.79
CA HIS A 66 -11.17 -15.29 -5.89
C HIS A 66 -11.73 -13.87 -5.71
N THR A 67 -12.59 -13.67 -4.71
CA THR A 67 -13.03 -12.35 -4.26
C THR A 67 -12.28 -12.01 -2.97
N PRO A 68 -12.00 -10.71 -2.72
CA PRO A 68 -11.47 -10.28 -1.44
C PRO A 68 -12.35 -10.87 -0.33
N CYS A 69 -11.72 -11.43 0.70
CA CYS A 69 -12.45 -11.93 1.85
C CYS A 69 -13.45 -10.86 2.25
N ALA A 70 -14.72 -11.24 2.40
CA ALA A 70 -15.66 -10.41 3.11
C ALA A 70 -14.99 -10.19 4.47
N VAL A 71 -14.33 -9.03 4.61
CA VAL A 71 -13.80 -8.60 5.89
C VAL A 71 -15.06 -8.66 6.71
N GLU A 72 -15.11 -9.54 7.71
CA GLU A 72 -16.01 -9.30 8.81
C GLU A 72 -15.52 -7.96 9.36
N SER A 73 -15.99 -6.87 8.74
CA SER A 73 -15.90 -5.55 9.30
C SER A 73 -16.43 -5.75 10.70
N VAL A 74 -15.66 -5.32 11.68
CA VAL A 74 -16.04 -5.35 13.08
C VAL A 74 -17.35 -4.56 13.17
N THR A 75 -18.48 -5.23 12.95
CA THR A 75 -19.81 -4.64 12.65
C THR A 75 -20.53 -4.22 13.92
N GLY A 76 -19.90 -4.40 15.08
CA GLY A 76 -20.42 -3.80 16.30
C GLY A 76 -20.30 -2.29 16.24
N ASP A 77 -21.43 -1.63 16.41
CA ASP A 77 -21.51 -0.18 16.65
C ASP A 77 -21.42 0.16 18.14
N SER A 78 -21.05 -0.82 18.99
CA SER A 78 -20.86 -0.56 20.41
C SER A 78 -19.71 0.40 20.63
N ALA A 79 -19.78 1.20 21.70
CA ALA A 79 -18.73 2.17 22.02
C ALA A 79 -17.34 1.53 22.11
N ALA A 80 -17.25 0.27 22.58
CA ALA A 80 -16.00 -0.49 22.63
C ALA A 80 -15.47 -0.87 21.23
N HIS A 81 -16.34 -1.23 20.28
CA HIS A 81 -15.93 -1.53 18.90
C HIS A 81 -15.43 -0.27 18.17
N VAL A 82 -16.11 0.87 18.35
CA VAL A 82 -15.65 2.15 17.80
C VAL A 82 -14.30 2.53 18.41
N LEU A 83 -14.16 2.41 19.74
CA LEU A 83 -12.92 2.74 20.43
C LEU A 83 -11.77 1.81 20.00
N TRP A 84 -12.04 0.52 19.83
CA TRP A 84 -11.08 -0.45 19.30
C TRP A 84 -10.56 -0.04 17.92
N ARG A 85 -11.45 0.34 16.99
CA ARG A 85 -11.07 0.80 15.64
C ARG A 85 -10.19 2.04 15.70
N ASP A 86 -10.58 3.02 16.50
CA ASP A 86 -9.83 4.27 16.65
C ASP A 86 -8.43 4.02 17.24
N MET A 87 -8.33 3.16 18.25
CA MET A 87 -7.04 2.77 18.82
C MET A 87 -6.17 2.00 17.81
N GLN A 88 -6.77 1.19 16.93
CA GLN A 88 -6.03 0.49 15.88
C GLN A 88 -5.40 1.46 14.86
N VAL A 89 -6.13 2.52 14.50
CA VAL A 89 -5.59 3.62 13.67
C VAL A 89 -4.41 4.28 14.38
N LEU A 90 -4.54 4.55 15.69
CA LEU A 90 -3.47 5.16 16.48
C LEU A 90 -2.23 4.27 16.59
N VAL A 91 -2.38 2.94 16.61
CA VAL A 91 -1.20 2.06 16.56
C VAL A 91 -0.42 2.27 15.27
N ASN A 92 -1.10 2.39 14.13
CA ASN A 92 -0.44 2.64 12.85
C ASN A 92 0.24 4.01 12.84
N THR A 93 -0.45 5.06 13.29
CA THR A 93 0.15 6.39 13.43
C THR A 93 1.36 6.38 14.36
N GLY A 94 1.30 5.64 15.48
CA GLY A 94 2.43 5.52 16.40
C GLY A 94 3.62 4.76 15.79
N LYS A 95 3.36 3.71 15.00
CA LYS A 95 4.40 3.02 14.21
C LYS A 95 5.07 4.00 13.24
N ASP A 96 4.28 4.76 12.48
CA ASP A 96 4.79 5.74 11.51
C ASP A 96 5.66 6.80 12.19
N ASN A 97 5.21 7.32 13.33
CA ASN A 97 6.00 8.23 14.17
C ASN A 97 7.35 7.61 14.54
N ALA A 98 7.36 6.34 14.96
CA ALA A 98 8.57 5.64 15.37
C ALA A 98 9.56 5.42 14.20
N VAL A 99 9.09 5.16 12.98
CA VAL A 99 9.96 4.93 11.80
C VAL A 99 10.51 6.24 11.20
N SER A 100 9.81 7.35 11.41
CA SER A 100 10.13 8.67 10.83
C SER A 100 11.29 9.43 11.50
N GLN A 101 12.13 8.75 12.31
CA GLN A 101 13.21 9.38 13.08
C GLN A 101 14.52 9.42 12.29
N GLY A 102 14.85 10.58 11.73
CA GLY A 102 16.19 10.90 11.20
C GLY A 102 17.17 11.36 12.30
N ALA A 103 18.46 11.36 11.98
CA ALA A 103 19.52 11.79 12.91
C ALA A 103 19.73 13.31 12.96
N ASP A 104 19.05 14.07 12.09
CA ASP A 104 19.15 15.52 12.01
C ASP A 104 18.23 16.22 13.02
N MET A 105 18.59 17.45 13.38
CA MET A 105 17.86 18.25 14.38
C MET A 105 16.40 18.49 13.99
N GLN A 106 16.10 18.66 12.70
CA GLN A 106 14.74 18.89 12.23
C GLN A 106 13.89 17.62 12.43
N SER A 107 14.39 16.45 12.09
CA SER A 107 13.73 15.17 12.36
C SER A 107 13.43 14.95 13.85
N ILE A 108 14.33 15.36 14.75
CA ILE A 108 14.12 15.25 16.21
C ILE A 108 12.98 16.16 16.66
N ILE A 109 12.99 17.42 16.20
CA ILE A 109 11.93 18.40 16.51
C ILE A 109 10.58 17.92 15.97
N ASP A 110 10.56 17.45 14.73
CA ASP A 110 9.35 16.95 14.07
C ASP A 110 8.79 15.74 14.78
N CYS A 111 9.65 14.81 15.22
CA CYS A 111 9.20 13.68 16.03
C CYS A 111 8.55 14.18 17.33
N LYS A 112 9.18 15.12 18.05
CA LYS A 112 8.62 15.65 19.30
C LYS A 112 7.28 16.35 19.10
N ASN A 113 7.10 17.05 18.00
CA ASN A 113 5.82 17.65 17.63
C ASN A 113 4.75 16.56 17.37
N ARG A 114 5.11 15.49 16.65
CA ARG A 114 4.23 14.34 16.41
C ARG A 114 3.88 13.60 17.71
N GLU A 115 4.84 13.40 18.61
CA GLU A 115 4.62 12.82 19.94
C GLU A 115 3.59 13.64 20.74
N GLN A 116 3.72 14.97 20.76
CA GLN A 116 2.77 15.84 21.46
C GLN A 116 1.38 15.82 20.83
N ALA A 117 1.29 15.85 19.49
CA ALA A 117 0.01 15.74 18.78
C ALA A 117 -0.66 14.38 19.07
N PHE A 118 0.13 13.30 19.07
CA PHE A 118 -0.33 11.96 19.39
C PHE A 118 -0.86 11.85 20.83
N ALA A 119 -0.13 12.42 21.80
CA ALA A 119 -0.55 12.45 23.20
C ALA A 119 -1.91 13.15 23.38
N LYS A 120 -2.14 14.28 22.70
CA LYS A 120 -3.45 14.97 22.73
C LYS A 120 -4.59 14.10 22.19
N THR A 121 -4.34 13.34 21.13
CA THR A 121 -5.34 12.40 20.59
C THR A 121 -5.62 11.27 21.58
N LEU A 122 -4.60 10.78 22.30
CA LEU A 122 -4.78 9.78 23.34
C LEU A 122 -5.59 10.29 24.53
N ASP A 123 -5.48 11.57 24.91
CA ASP A 123 -6.29 12.14 25.99
C ASP A 123 -7.80 12.10 25.67
N ALA A 124 -8.18 12.29 24.39
CA ALA A 124 -9.57 12.12 23.95
C ALA A 124 -10.02 10.65 24.01
N ILE A 125 -9.12 9.70 23.74
CA ILE A 125 -9.39 8.27 23.92
C ILE A 125 -9.58 7.94 25.41
N ASP A 126 -8.79 8.51 26.30
CA ASP A 126 -8.92 8.27 27.74
C ASP A 126 -10.29 8.69 28.30
N GLN A 127 -10.83 9.82 27.81
CA GLN A 127 -12.16 10.27 28.20
C GLN A 127 -13.25 9.26 27.80
N ARG A 128 -13.15 8.68 26.60
CA ARG A 128 -14.09 7.67 26.11
C ARG A 128 -13.88 6.33 26.80
N LEU A 129 -12.64 5.97 27.07
CA LEU A 129 -12.27 4.74 27.77
C LEU A 129 -12.79 4.74 29.21
N ALA A 130 -12.79 5.90 29.87
CA ALA A 130 -13.33 6.07 31.22
C ALA A 130 -14.85 5.81 31.32
N GLN A 131 -15.58 5.87 30.19
CA GLN A 131 -17.01 5.55 30.14
C GLN A 131 -17.28 4.04 30.02
N LEU A 132 -16.24 3.23 29.79
CA LEU A 132 -16.35 1.78 29.65
C LEU A 132 -15.96 1.07 30.95
N SER A 133 -16.50 -0.15 31.13
CA SER A 133 -16.12 -1.02 32.25
C SER A 133 -14.67 -1.49 32.10
N SER A 134 -13.82 -1.14 33.07
CA SER A 134 -12.42 -1.58 33.12
C SER A 134 -12.26 -3.08 33.39
N VAL A 135 -13.30 -3.73 33.92
CA VAL A 135 -13.33 -5.18 34.17
C VAL A 135 -13.64 -5.93 32.87
N GLU A 136 -14.63 -5.43 32.11
CA GLU A 136 -15.07 -6.05 30.87
C GLU A 136 -14.08 -5.82 29.72
N HIS A 137 -13.62 -4.58 29.56
CA HIS A 137 -12.76 -4.15 28.46
C HIS A 137 -11.30 -3.96 28.88
N LYS A 138 -10.80 -4.82 29.78
CA LYS A 138 -9.45 -4.69 30.36
C LYS A 138 -8.33 -4.60 29.32
N TYR A 139 -8.51 -5.16 28.12
CA TYR A 139 -7.50 -5.13 27.08
C TYR A 139 -7.48 -3.79 26.33
N LEU A 140 -8.58 -3.04 26.26
CA LEU A 140 -8.55 -1.63 25.81
C LEU A 140 -7.69 -0.78 26.75
N PHE A 141 -7.83 -0.94 28.06
CA PHE A 141 -6.97 -0.24 29.03
C PHE A 141 -5.49 -0.61 28.90
N ALA A 142 -5.19 -1.90 28.69
CA ALA A 142 -3.83 -2.35 28.45
C ALA A 142 -3.24 -1.83 27.13
N ALA A 143 -4.06 -1.78 26.08
CA ALA A 143 -3.70 -1.20 24.78
C ALA A 143 -3.39 0.29 24.92
N GLN A 144 -4.25 1.04 25.62
CA GLN A 144 -4.10 2.49 25.82
C GLN A 144 -2.81 2.83 26.55
N LYS A 145 -2.50 2.08 27.62
CA LYS A 145 -1.22 2.24 28.34
C LYS A 145 -0.01 2.01 27.44
N SER A 146 -0.10 1.02 26.55
CA SER A 146 0.99 0.71 25.60
C SER A 146 1.06 1.75 24.48
N LEU A 147 -0.07 2.29 24.03
CA LEU A 147 -0.16 3.35 23.03
C LEU A 147 0.56 4.63 23.46
N ARG A 148 0.44 5.04 24.74
CA ARG A 148 1.19 6.18 25.29
C ARG A 148 2.70 6.05 25.10
N GLN A 149 3.24 4.83 25.11
CA GLN A 149 4.66 4.56 24.87
C GLN A 149 4.98 4.30 23.39
N CYS A 150 3.99 3.86 22.60
CA CYS A 150 4.11 3.67 21.16
C CYS A 150 4.28 5.00 20.40
N GLY A 151 3.60 6.06 20.83
CA GLY A 151 3.71 7.39 20.21
C GLY A 151 4.96 8.18 20.58
N ALA A 152 5.83 7.66 21.45
CA ALA A 152 7.01 8.35 21.94
C ALA A 152 8.16 8.32 20.93
N CYS A 153 9.00 9.35 20.92
CA CYS A 153 10.23 9.41 20.12
C CYS A 153 11.37 8.60 20.75
N GLY A 154 11.16 7.30 20.93
CA GLY A 154 12.12 6.38 21.54
C GLY A 154 12.35 5.13 20.71
N SER A 155 13.54 4.54 20.82
CA SER A 155 13.88 3.28 20.14
C SER A 155 12.99 2.11 20.57
N SER A 156 12.41 2.17 21.78
CA SER A 156 11.47 1.17 22.29
C SER A 156 10.04 1.34 21.75
N ALA A 157 9.71 2.44 21.08
CA ALA A 157 8.34 2.77 20.66
C ALA A 157 7.68 1.62 19.87
N MET A 158 8.39 1.04 18.91
CA MET A 158 7.89 -0.07 18.11
C MET A 158 7.52 -1.31 18.94
N THR A 159 8.27 -1.60 20.01
CA THR A 159 7.95 -2.70 20.95
C THR A 159 6.63 -2.42 21.68
N HIS A 160 6.39 -1.17 22.06
CA HIS A 160 5.14 -0.77 22.69
C HIS A 160 3.96 -0.76 21.71
N CYS A 161 4.17 -0.39 20.44
CA CYS A 161 3.17 -0.52 19.39
C CYS A 161 2.76 -1.99 19.18
N LYS A 162 3.71 -2.91 19.12
CA LYS A 162 3.44 -4.36 19.06
C LYS A 162 2.66 -4.87 20.27
N ARG A 163 2.92 -4.32 21.47
CA ARG A 163 2.18 -4.68 22.68
C ARG A 163 0.75 -4.13 22.67
N ALA A 164 0.55 -2.93 22.13
CA ALA A 164 -0.77 -2.34 21.91
C ALA A 164 -1.58 -3.21 20.94
N ASP A 165 -1.02 -3.56 19.78
CA ASP A 165 -1.66 -4.46 18.79
C ASP A 165 -2.11 -5.77 19.43
N LYS A 166 -1.23 -6.45 20.17
CA LYS A 166 -1.56 -7.71 20.84
C LYS A 166 -2.69 -7.56 21.87
N SER A 167 -2.83 -6.39 22.48
CA SER A 167 -3.90 -6.12 23.44
C SER A 167 -5.21 -5.87 22.69
N LEU A 168 -5.17 -5.11 21.59
CA LEU A 168 -6.32 -4.89 20.72
C LEU A 168 -6.80 -6.19 20.07
N GLU A 169 -5.91 -7.09 19.67
CA GLU A 169 -6.26 -8.41 19.14
C GLU A 169 -7.04 -9.25 20.17
N LYS A 170 -6.60 -9.23 21.45
CA LYS A 170 -7.32 -9.90 22.53
C LYS A 170 -8.68 -9.28 22.82
N GLU A 171 -8.79 -7.96 22.71
CA GLU A 171 -10.07 -7.28 22.82
C GLU A 171 -11.00 -7.67 21.68
N MET A 172 -10.50 -7.71 20.43
CA MET A 172 -11.29 -8.14 19.28
C MET A 172 -11.91 -9.52 19.50
N ILE A 173 -11.11 -10.48 19.97
CA ILE A 173 -11.57 -11.84 20.27
C ILE A 173 -12.65 -11.85 21.38
N ALA A 174 -12.62 -10.87 22.29
CA ALA A 174 -13.64 -10.70 23.31
C ALA A 174 -14.92 -10.05 22.75
N LEU A 175 -14.78 -9.08 21.84
CA LEU A 175 -15.88 -8.35 21.20
C LEU A 175 -16.60 -9.19 20.12
N MET A 176 -15.92 -10.16 19.51
CA MET A 176 -16.46 -11.03 18.46
C MET A 176 -16.49 -12.50 18.90
N PRO A 177 -17.47 -12.90 19.73
CA PRO A 177 -17.56 -14.28 20.25
C PRO A 177 -17.80 -15.33 19.16
N GLN A 178 -18.31 -14.95 17.97
CA GLN A 178 -18.40 -15.87 16.82
C GLN A 178 -17.04 -16.46 16.39
N LEU A 179 -15.93 -15.75 16.58
CA LEU A 179 -14.58 -16.26 16.30
C LEU A 179 -14.11 -17.29 17.34
N LYS A 180 -14.65 -17.27 18.58
CA LYS A 180 -14.32 -18.26 19.63
C LYS A 180 -14.99 -19.62 19.39
N ALA A 181 -16.17 -19.63 18.78
CA ALA A 181 -16.96 -20.85 18.59
C ALA A 181 -16.36 -21.80 17.55
N SER A 182 -15.48 -21.28 16.68
CA SER A 182 -14.89 -22.02 15.56
C SER A 182 -13.49 -22.61 15.88
N SER A 183 -12.94 -22.30 17.05
CA SER A 183 -11.61 -22.75 17.52
C SER A 183 -11.68 -23.93 18.52
N ARG A 184 -12.85 -24.58 18.67
CA ARG A 184 -13.02 -25.80 19.47
C ARG A 184 -13.31 -27.00 18.59
#